data_AF-A0A955PLH6-F1
#
_entry.id   AF-A0A955PLH6-F1
#
_cell.length_a   1.000
_cell.length_b   1.000
_cell.length_c   1.000
_cell.angle_alpha   90.00
_cell.angle_beta   90.00
_cell.angle_gamma   90.00
#
_symmetry.space_group_name_H-M   'P 1'
#
loop_
_entity.id
_entity.type
_entity.pdbx_description
1 polymer ?
#
loop_
_entity_poly.entity_id
_entity_poly.type
_entity_poly.pdbx_seq_one_letter_code
_entity_poly.pdbx_strand_id
1 'polypeptide(L)'
;MLFHSQQFLLFFVVVFFGYWFVLDRLGSVNPLKRLWLLAASYLFYISWNLPLVSLLIISSVVDFVAARMIDRTGQKRWLMMSLVTNLGILGFFKYFNFFAESVVEIFTHFGVTASYTDLNIILPLGISFYTFQTMSYTIDVYRGKYKPYGSFLDFCLYVAFFPQLIAGPIVRADTFGYQLRRPRGLHWANFYTGSSRFIFGVFKKVVLANQAAAFSDTVFADPEGYSGLMCLVGVYAF
;
A
#
# COMPACT_ATOMS: atom_id res chain seq x y z
N MET A 1 8.94 9.24 -2.79
CA MET A 1 8.97 10.25 -1.69
C MET A 1 8.77 9.59 -0.32
N LEU A 2 9.76 9.65 0.59
CA LEU A 2 9.64 9.14 1.97
C LEU A 2 8.80 10.09 2.86
N PHE A 3 8.01 9.56 3.81
CA PHE A 3 7.12 10.36 4.67
C PHE A 3 7.83 11.41 5.55
N HIS A 4 9.09 11.18 5.90
CA HIS A 4 9.88 12.13 6.70
C HIS A 4 10.73 13.07 5.82
N SER A 5 10.60 13.02 4.49
CA SER A 5 11.38 13.87 3.59
C SER A 5 10.74 15.24 3.38
N GLN A 6 11.57 16.24 3.07
CA GLN A 6 11.11 17.59 2.71
C GLN A 6 10.19 17.57 1.49
N GLN A 7 10.49 16.73 0.49
CA GLN A 7 9.65 16.56 -0.70
C GLN A 7 8.23 16.10 -0.34
N PHE A 8 8.10 15.15 0.57
CA PHE A 8 6.78 14.69 1.03
C PHE A 8 6.04 15.80 1.78
N LEU A 9 6.71 16.55 2.64
CA LEU A 9 6.09 17.64 3.39
C LEU A 9 5.54 18.73 2.45
N LEU A 10 6.32 19.13 1.45
CA LEU A 10 5.88 20.09 0.45
C LEU A 10 4.71 19.56 -0.38
N PHE A 11 4.80 18.31 -0.85
CA PHE A 11 3.71 17.61 -1.54
C PHE A 11 2.43 17.58 -0.68
N PHE A 12 2.54 17.17 0.59
CA PHE A 12 1.42 17.05 1.51
C PHE A 12 0.76 18.41 1.78
N VAL A 13 1.54 19.46 2.00
CA VAL A 13 1.05 20.84 2.17
C VAL A 13 0.27 21.26 0.92
N VAL A 14 0.83 21.10 -0.29
CA VAL A 14 0.13 21.47 -1.53
C VAL A 14 -1.18 20.70 -1.67
N VAL A 15 -1.18 19.38 -1.43
CA VAL A 15 -2.38 18.54 -1.53
C VAL A 15 -3.42 18.91 -0.48
N PHE A 16 -3.00 19.15 0.76
CA PHE A 16 -3.89 19.49 1.88
C PHE A 16 -4.54 20.87 1.68
N PHE A 17 -3.73 21.89 1.40
CA PHE A 17 -4.24 23.24 1.22
C PHE A 17 -5.05 23.35 -0.09
N GLY A 18 -4.64 22.67 -1.16
CA GLY A 18 -5.44 22.58 -2.39
C GLY A 18 -6.81 21.93 -2.15
N TYR A 19 -6.87 20.86 -1.35
CA TYR A 19 -8.14 20.23 -1.00
C TYR A 19 -9.05 21.16 -0.20
N TRP A 20 -8.53 21.75 0.89
CA TRP A 20 -9.34 22.52 1.84
C TRP A 20 -9.68 23.94 1.40
N PHE A 21 -8.76 24.66 0.75
CA PHE A 21 -8.99 26.08 0.44
C PHE A 21 -9.56 26.31 -0.95
N VAL A 22 -9.26 25.43 -1.90
CA VAL A 22 -9.74 25.53 -3.29
C VAL A 22 -10.98 24.66 -3.48
N LEU A 23 -10.87 23.36 -3.20
CA LEU A 23 -11.93 22.42 -3.58
C LEU A 23 -13.07 22.35 -2.57
N ASP A 24 -12.86 22.73 -1.31
CA ASP A 24 -13.93 22.67 -0.30
C ASP A 24 -15.12 23.59 -0.60
N ARG A 25 -14.87 24.66 -1.36
CA ARG A 25 -15.90 25.60 -1.83
C ARG A 25 -16.89 24.97 -2.84
N LEU A 26 -16.52 23.86 -3.47
CA LEU A 26 -17.28 23.22 -4.55
C LEU A 26 -18.34 22.22 -4.05
N GLY A 27 -18.59 22.19 -2.73
CA GLY A 27 -19.53 21.27 -2.08
C GLY A 27 -18.87 19.97 -1.62
N SER A 28 -19.46 19.33 -0.60
CA SER A 28 -18.84 18.19 0.09
C SER A 28 -18.65 16.97 -0.83
N VAL A 29 -19.62 16.67 -1.70
CA VAL A 29 -19.69 15.42 -2.46
C VAL A 29 -19.07 15.52 -3.88
N ASN A 30 -18.46 16.66 -4.21
CA ASN A 30 -18.00 16.96 -5.57
C ASN A 30 -16.95 15.93 -6.08
N PRO A 31 -17.11 15.36 -7.30
CA PRO A 31 -16.16 14.40 -7.85
C PRO A 31 -14.74 14.97 -8.03
N LEU A 32 -14.58 16.28 -8.22
CA LEU A 32 -13.28 16.94 -8.35
C LEU A 32 -12.40 16.77 -7.10
N LYS A 33 -13.00 16.72 -5.91
CA LYS A 33 -12.27 16.43 -4.67
C LYS A 33 -11.66 15.03 -4.69
N ARG A 34 -12.39 14.05 -5.21
CA ARG A 34 -11.95 12.65 -5.30
C ARG A 34 -10.88 12.50 -6.36
N LEU A 35 -11.06 13.19 -7.49
CA LEU A 35 -10.07 13.24 -8.56
C LEU A 35 -8.76 13.89 -8.08
N TRP A 36 -8.83 14.98 -7.31
CA TRP A 36 -7.66 15.61 -6.69
C TRP A 36 -6.89 14.64 -5.79
N LEU A 37 -7.60 13.94 -4.90
CA LEU A 37 -6.96 12.96 -4.01
C LEU A 37 -6.40 11.76 -4.77
N LEU A 38 -7.08 11.30 -5.83
CA LEU A 38 -6.60 10.20 -6.67
C LEU A 38 -5.37 10.62 -7.48
N ALA A 39 -5.39 11.80 -8.08
CA ALA A 39 -4.27 12.34 -8.84
C ALA A 39 -3.04 12.54 -7.93
N ALA A 40 -3.24 13.15 -6.76
CA ALA A 40 -2.20 13.27 -5.73
C ALA A 40 -1.64 11.88 -5.36
N SER A 41 -2.52 10.90 -5.21
CA SER A 41 -2.10 9.54 -4.87
C SER A 41 -1.26 8.88 -5.96
N TYR A 42 -1.68 8.95 -7.22
CA TYR A 42 -0.88 8.42 -8.31
C TYR A 42 0.44 9.16 -8.49
N LEU A 43 0.47 10.49 -8.38
CA LEU A 43 1.71 11.27 -8.39
C LEU A 43 2.68 10.82 -7.29
N PHE A 44 2.15 10.54 -6.10
CA PHE A 44 2.94 9.99 -5.01
C PHE A 44 3.56 8.64 -5.38
N TYR A 45 2.83 7.71 -6.00
CA TYR A 45 3.42 6.42 -6.43
C TYR A 45 4.38 6.53 -7.61
N ILE A 46 4.10 7.41 -8.59
CA ILE A 46 5.02 7.69 -9.70
C ILE A 46 6.37 8.16 -9.15
N SER A 47 6.36 8.97 -8.09
CA SER A 47 7.60 9.43 -7.43
C SER A 47 8.44 8.33 -6.79
N TRP A 48 7.88 7.14 -6.62
CA TRP A 48 8.58 5.96 -6.08
C TRP A 48 9.00 5.02 -7.20
N ASN A 49 8.03 4.58 -8.00
CA ASN A 49 8.24 3.61 -9.05
C ASN A 49 7.07 3.67 -10.05
N LEU A 50 7.36 3.94 -11.32
CA LEU A 50 6.33 4.07 -12.36
C LEU A 50 5.55 2.75 -12.60
N PRO A 51 6.20 1.57 -12.72
CA PRO A 51 5.51 0.28 -12.76
C PRO A 51 4.50 0.01 -11.63
N LEU A 52 4.68 0.56 -10.42
CA LEU A 52 3.70 0.39 -9.34
C LEU A 52 2.30 0.91 -9.74
N VAL A 53 2.24 2.00 -10.52
CA VAL A 53 0.97 2.58 -10.95
C VAL A 53 0.24 1.68 -11.94
N SER A 54 0.96 1.04 -12.86
CA SER A 54 0.31 0.11 -13.80
C SER A 54 -0.28 -1.09 -13.06
N LEU A 55 0.42 -1.62 -12.05
CA LEU A 55 -0.09 -2.70 -11.21
C LEU A 55 -1.32 -2.29 -10.40
N LEU A 56 -1.32 -1.08 -9.82
CA LEU A 56 -2.48 -0.53 -9.11
C LEU A 56 -3.68 -0.38 -10.04
N ILE A 57 -3.48 0.12 -11.27
CA ILE A 57 -4.56 0.26 -12.25
C ILE A 57 -5.09 -1.10 -12.67
N ILE A 58 -4.22 -2.08 -12.98
CA ILE A 58 -4.62 -3.44 -13.37
C ILE A 58 -5.45 -4.08 -12.26
N SER A 59 -4.94 -4.09 -11.02
CA SER A 59 -5.65 -4.63 -9.86
C SER A 59 -6.98 -3.89 -9.64
N SER A 60 -6.99 -2.57 -9.77
CA SER A 60 -8.22 -1.76 -9.64
C SER A 60 -9.27 -2.09 -10.71
N VAL A 61 -8.86 -2.27 -11.97
CA VAL A 61 -9.79 -2.63 -13.06
C VAL A 61 -10.35 -4.03 -12.84
N VAL A 62 -9.49 -5.00 -12.58
CA VAL A 62 -9.90 -6.40 -12.40
C VAL A 62 -10.83 -6.55 -11.21
N ASP A 63 -10.49 -5.96 -10.07
CA ASP A 63 -11.29 -6.12 -8.85
C ASP A 63 -12.59 -5.32 -8.87
N PHE A 64 -12.61 -4.17 -9.58
CA PHE A 64 -13.84 -3.44 -9.81
C PHE A 64 -14.83 -4.23 -10.68
N VAL A 65 -14.34 -4.79 -11.79
CA VAL A 65 -15.16 -5.61 -12.70
C VAL A 65 -15.60 -6.89 -12.01
N ALA A 66 -14.68 -7.59 -11.33
CA ALA A 66 -14.97 -8.80 -10.59
C ALA A 66 -16.06 -8.56 -9.54
N ALA A 67 -15.94 -7.53 -8.70
CA ALA A 67 -16.93 -7.23 -7.67
C ALA A 67 -18.32 -6.91 -8.26
N ARG A 68 -18.39 -6.15 -9.36
CA ARG A 68 -19.68 -5.89 -10.05
C ARG A 68 -20.29 -7.14 -10.66
N MET A 69 -19.47 -8.01 -11.23
CA MET A 69 -19.96 -9.24 -11.82
C MET A 69 -20.39 -10.26 -10.75
N ILE A 70 -19.70 -10.31 -9.61
CA ILE A 70 -20.12 -11.07 -8.43
C ILE A 70 -21.50 -10.61 -7.98
N ASP A 71 -21.73 -9.30 -7.82
CA ASP A 71 -23.02 -8.75 -7.40
C ASP A 71 -24.14 -9.04 -8.40
N ARG A 72 -23.83 -9.06 -9.71
CA ARG A 72 -24.80 -9.33 -10.78
C ARG A 72 -25.11 -10.81 -10.99
N THR A 73 -24.12 -11.70 -10.88
CA THR A 73 -24.27 -13.11 -11.31
C THR A 73 -24.12 -14.11 -10.18
N GLY A 74 -23.55 -13.73 -9.04
CA GLY A 74 -23.22 -14.63 -7.94
C GLY A 74 -22.13 -15.68 -8.26
N GLN A 75 -21.49 -15.60 -9.43
CA GLN A 75 -20.60 -16.66 -9.90
C GLN A 75 -19.20 -16.57 -9.27
N LYS A 76 -18.74 -17.68 -8.68
CA LYS A 76 -17.41 -17.82 -8.06
C LYS A 76 -16.24 -17.55 -9.01
N ARG A 77 -16.43 -17.72 -10.33
CA ARG A 77 -15.35 -17.48 -11.34
C ARG A 77 -14.77 -16.07 -11.28
N TRP A 78 -15.59 -15.07 -10.94
CA TRP A 78 -15.16 -13.68 -10.86
C TRP A 78 -14.30 -13.43 -9.62
N LEU A 79 -14.62 -14.09 -8.51
CA LEU A 79 -13.74 -14.11 -7.35
C LEU A 79 -12.41 -14.80 -7.68
N MET A 80 -12.45 -15.95 -8.38
CA MET A 80 -11.22 -16.64 -8.78
C MET A 80 -10.34 -15.78 -9.69
N MET A 81 -10.92 -15.05 -10.64
CA MET A 81 -10.19 -14.11 -11.49
C MET A 81 -9.47 -13.02 -10.67
N SER A 82 -10.15 -12.43 -9.68
CA SER A 82 -9.57 -11.46 -8.74
C SER A 82 -8.40 -12.07 -7.95
N LEU A 83 -8.61 -13.25 -7.34
CA LEU A 83 -7.60 -13.92 -6.53
C LEU A 83 -6.37 -14.32 -7.36
N VAL A 84 -6.57 -14.95 -8.52
CA VAL A 84 -5.49 -15.38 -9.41
C VAL A 84 -4.69 -14.20 -9.93
N THR A 85 -5.35 -13.09 -10.31
CA THR A 85 -4.65 -11.89 -10.80
C THR A 85 -3.80 -11.26 -9.70
N ASN A 86 -4.38 -11.02 -8.52
CA ASN A 86 -3.70 -10.35 -7.43
C ASN A 86 -2.58 -11.20 -6.81
N LEU A 87 -2.82 -12.50 -6.59
CA LEU A 87 -1.79 -13.41 -6.12
C LEU A 87 -0.73 -13.68 -7.19
N GLY A 88 -1.10 -13.67 -8.48
CA GLY A 88 -0.16 -13.76 -9.59
C GLY A 88 0.79 -12.56 -9.64
N ILE A 89 0.25 -11.34 -9.51
CA ILE A 89 1.06 -10.11 -9.41
C ILE A 89 1.99 -10.18 -8.19
N LEU A 90 1.47 -10.57 -7.02
CA LEU A 90 2.28 -10.68 -5.81
C LEU A 90 3.36 -11.76 -5.93
N GLY A 91 3.01 -12.93 -6.46
CA GLY A 91 3.94 -14.04 -6.69
C GLY A 91 5.06 -13.66 -7.65
N PHE A 92 4.71 -13.04 -8.78
CA PHE A 92 5.68 -12.61 -9.78
C PHE A 92 6.62 -11.51 -9.26
N PHE A 93 6.09 -10.43 -8.69
CA PHE A 93 6.94 -9.31 -8.29
C PHE A 93 7.70 -9.53 -6.99
N LYS A 94 7.14 -10.29 -6.04
CA LYS A 94 7.72 -10.45 -4.70
C LYS A 94 8.48 -11.75 -4.50
N TYR A 95 8.02 -12.85 -5.12
CA TYR A 95 8.50 -14.18 -4.80
C TYR A 95 9.13 -14.91 -5.99
N PHE A 96 9.17 -14.32 -7.19
CA PHE A 96 9.70 -14.98 -8.37
C PHE A 96 11.14 -15.47 -8.18
N ASN A 97 12.05 -14.58 -7.77
CA ASN A 97 13.46 -14.94 -7.56
C ASN A 97 13.61 -16.02 -6.48
N PHE A 98 12.91 -15.89 -5.36
CA PHE A 98 12.91 -16.90 -4.29
C PHE A 98 12.46 -18.28 -4.81
N PHE A 99 11.37 -18.34 -5.58
CA PHE A 99 10.89 -19.60 -6.14
C PHE A 99 11.82 -20.15 -7.23
N ALA A 100 12.34 -19.28 -8.10
CA ALA A 100 13.27 -19.67 -9.16
C ALA A 100 14.57 -20.25 -8.60
N GLU A 101 15.14 -19.58 -7.59
CA GLU A 101 16.33 -20.03 -6.87
C GLU A 101 16.09 -21.38 -6.18
N SER A 102 14.97 -21.52 -5.45
CA SER A 102 14.59 -22.77 -4.79
C SER A 102 14.45 -23.93 -5.79
N VAL A 103 13.88 -23.67 -6.98
CA VAL A 103 13.73 -24.69 -8.03
C VAL A 103 15.09 -25.10 -8.58
N VAL A 104 15.98 -24.14 -8.84
CA VAL A 104 17.35 -24.43 -9.30
C VAL A 104 18.14 -25.23 -8.26
N GLU A 105 18.02 -24.89 -6.98
CA GLU A 105 18.64 -25.64 -5.88
C GLU A 105 18.16 -27.10 -5.84
N ILE A 106 16.86 -27.33 -6.01
CA ILE A 106 16.31 -28.69 -6.09
C ILE A 106 16.87 -29.45 -7.30
N PHE A 107 16.86 -28.87 -8.50
CA PHE A 107 17.35 -29.55 -9.70
C PHE A 107 18.85 -29.84 -9.63
N THR A 108 19.64 -28.90 -9.11
CA THR A 108 21.08 -29.10 -8.92
C THR A 108 21.38 -30.18 -7.88
N HIS A 109 20.56 -30.31 -6.84
CA HIS A 109 20.62 -31.44 -5.89
C HIS A 109 20.39 -32.80 -6.57
N PHE A 110 19.52 -32.87 -7.58
CA PHE A 110 19.30 -34.06 -8.41
C PHE A 110 20.28 -34.20 -9.58
N GLY A 111 21.36 -33.41 -9.62
CA GLY A 111 22.41 -33.48 -10.65
C GLY A 111 22.03 -32.86 -12.00
N VAL A 112 20.91 -32.13 -12.07
CA VAL A 112 20.50 -31.39 -13.28
C VAL A 112 21.04 -29.96 -13.21
N THR A 113 21.82 -29.56 -14.22
CA THR A 113 22.30 -28.19 -14.36
C THR A 113 21.17 -27.26 -14.80
N ALA A 114 20.45 -26.70 -13.82
CA ALA A 114 19.47 -25.65 -14.05
C ALA A 114 20.09 -24.28 -13.80
N SER A 115 19.64 -23.27 -14.53
CA SER A 115 19.96 -21.87 -14.27
C SER A 115 18.71 -21.04 -14.46
N TYR A 116 18.63 -19.91 -13.75
CA TYR A 116 17.56 -18.94 -13.93
C TYR A 116 18.17 -17.57 -14.22
N THR A 117 17.45 -16.76 -14.98
CA THR A 117 17.81 -15.36 -15.16
C THR A 117 17.20 -14.58 -14.01
N ASP A 118 18.05 -13.94 -13.20
CA ASP A 118 17.59 -12.99 -12.19
C ASP A 118 16.91 -11.82 -12.91
N LEU A 119 15.59 -11.79 -12.80
CA LEU A 119 14.83 -10.64 -13.20
C LEU A 119 15.03 -9.64 -12.06
N ASN A 120 15.92 -8.67 -12.25
CA ASN A 120 16.17 -7.53 -11.35
C ASN A 120 14.90 -6.66 -11.18
N ILE A 121 13.83 -7.26 -10.67
CA ILE A 121 12.51 -6.67 -10.51
C ILE A 121 12.59 -5.78 -9.28
N ILE A 122 12.54 -4.48 -9.50
CA ILE A 122 12.42 -3.51 -8.41
C ILE A 122 11.09 -3.76 -7.70
N LEU A 123 11.16 -4.23 -6.45
CA LEU A 123 9.97 -4.55 -5.67
C LEU A 123 9.10 -3.29 -5.51
N PRO A 124 7.84 -3.30 -5.98
CA PRO A 124 6.95 -2.17 -5.78
C PRO A 124 6.59 -2.05 -4.30
N LEU A 125 6.92 -0.90 -3.69
CA LEU A 125 6.59 -0.64 -2.30
C LEU A 125 5.07 -0.76 -2.08
N GLY A 126 4.66 -1.50 -1.05
CA GLY A 126 3.26 -1.65 -0.70
C GLY A 126 2.49 -2.71 -1.51
N ILE A 127 3.18 -3.51 -2.34
CA ILE A 127 2.54 -4.56 -3.16
C ILE A 127 1.64 -5.50 -2.37
N SER A 128 2.13 -6.01 -1.24
CA SER A 128 1.34 -6.88 -0.38
C SER A 128 0.10 -6.17 0.16
N PHE A 129 0.22 -4.90 0.58
CA PHE A 129 -0.88 -4.15 1.19
C PHE A 129 -2.03 -3.92 0.21
N TYR A 130 -1.76 -3.36 -0.97
CA TYR A 130 -2.85 -3.11 -1.92
C TYR A 130 -3.45 -4.41 -2.44
N THR A 131 -2.63 -5.45 -2.68
CA THR A 131 -3.10 -6.77 -3.10
C THR A 131 -4.08 -7.35 -2.07
N PHE A 132 -3.73 -7.36 -0.78
CA PHE A 132 -4.65 -7.85 0.25
C PHE A 132 -5.88 -6.94 0.43
N GLN A 133 -5.72 -5.64 0.27
CA GLN A 133 -6.80 -4.67 0.37
C GLN A 133 -7.86 -4.84 -0.74
N THR A 134 -7.43 -5.05 -1.99
CA THR A 134 -8.35 -5.22 -3.12
C THR A 134 -8.96 -6.63 -3.15
N MET A 135 -8.20 -7.67 -2.81
CA MET A 135 -8.74 -9.02 -2.63
C MET A 135 -9.74 -9.10 -1.49
N SER A 136 -9.46 -8.45 -0.34
CA SER A 136 -10.43 -8.40 0.76
C SER A 136 -11.74 -7.78 0.31
N TYR A 137 -11.69 -6.78 -0.57
CA TYR A 137 -12.90 -6.17 -1.12
C TYR A 137 -13.71 -7.16 -1.97
N THR A 138 -13.10 -7.87 -2.92
CA THR A 138 -13.84 -8.83 -3.76
C THR A 138 -14.36 -10.03 -2.97
N ILE A 139 -13.61 -10.50 -1.96
CA ILE A 139 -14.04 -11.55 -1.02
C ILE A 139 -15.26 -11.09 -0.20
N ASP A 140 -15.21 -9.87 0.35
CA ASP A 140 -16.30 -9.36 1.19
C ASP A 140 -17.58 -9.09 0.36
N VAL A 141 -17.44 -8.65 -0.90
CA VAL A 141 -18.57 -8.55 -1.85
C VAL A 141 -19.14 -9.92 -2.18
N TYR A 142 -18.29 -10.92 -2.44
CA TYR A 142 -18.73 -12.31 -2.68
C TYR A 142 -19.46 -12.91 -1.48
N ARG A 143 -19.04 -12.57 -0.26
CA ARG A 143 -19.71 -12.98 0.98
C ARG A 143 -20.97 -12.18 1.29
N GLY A 144 -21.35 -11.21 0.44
CA GLY A 144 -22.55 -10.40 0.62
C GLY A 144 -22.47 -9.40 1.78
N LYS A 145 -21.27 -9.04 2.27
CA LYS A 145 -21.14 -8.10 3.39
C LYS A 145 -21.56 -6.68 3.03
N TYR A 146 -21.28 -6.25 1.80
CA TYR A 146 -21.68 -4.95 1.27
C TYR A 146 -21.72 -4.98 -0.26
N LYS A 147 -22.45 -4.02 -0.85
CA LYS A 147 -22.52 -3.84 -2.30
C LYS A 147 -21.21 -3.28 -2.87
N PRO A 148 -20.85 -3.61 -4.11
CA PRO A 148 -19.68 -3.04 -4.77
C PRO A 148 -19.78 -1.52 -4.90
N TYR A 149 -18.63 -0.84 -5.02
CA TYR A 149 -18.58 0.59 -5.29
C TYR A 149 -19.34 0.94 -6.58
N GLY A 150 -20.18 1.99 -6.48
CA GLY A 150 -20.95 2.50 -7.61
C GLY A 150 -20.10 3.23 -8.66
N SER A 151 -18.97 3.82 -8.25
CA SER A 151 -18.08 4.61 -9.10
C SER A 151 -16.69 3.99 -9.17
N PHE A 152 -16.12 3.90 -10.38
CA PHE A 152 -14.75 3.45 -10.57
C PHE A 152 -13.75 4.42 -9.92
N LEU A 153 -14.03 5.72 -9.96
CA LEU A 153 -13.22 6.76 -9.32
C LEU A 153 -13.09 6.52 -7.81
N ASP A 154 -14.21 6.19 -7.15
CA ASP A 154 -14.24 5.93 -5.70
C ASP A 154 -13.45 4.66 -5.35
N PHE A 155 -13.56 3.64 -6.20
CA PHE A 155 -12.81 2.41 -6.01
C PHE A 155 -11.30 2.63 -6.20
N CYS A 156 -10.89 3.29 -7.28
CA CYS A 156 -9.49 3.66 -7.50
C CYS A 156 -8.94 4.50 -6.35
N LEU A 157 -9.72 5.45 -5.83
CA LEU A 157 -9.31 6.24 -4.67
C LEU A 157 -9.18 5.38 -3.41
N TYR A 158 -10.09 4.45 -3.16
CA TYR A 158 -9.98 3.48 -2.07
C TYR A 158 -8.68 2.66 -2.18
N VAL A 159 -8.40 2.13 -3.37
CA VAL A 159 -7.21 1.30 -3.62
C VAL A 159 -5.94 2.13 -3.49
N ALA A 160 -5.90 3.33 -4.07
CA ALA A 160 -4.68 4.09 -4.23
C ALA A 160 -4.47 5.15 -3.13
N PHE A 161 -5.27 5.27 -2.08
CA PHE A 161 -5.16 6.40 -1.16
C PHE A 161 -3.77 6.50 -0.49
N PHE A 162 -2.95 7.48 -0.90
CA PHE A 162 -1.54 7.58 -0.50
C PHE A 162 -1.28 7.64 1.00
N PRO A 163 -2.14 8.26 1.84
CA PRO A 163 -1.92 8.27 3.29
C PRO A 163 -1.97 6.87 3.92
N GLN A 164 -2.56 5.88 3.22
CA GLN A 164 -2.79 4.54 3.76
C GLN A 164 -1.84 3.48 3.20
N LEU A 165 -1.53 3.52 1.90
CA LEU A 165 -1.06 2.34 1.16
C LEU A 165 0.31 1.77 1.55
N ILE A 166 1.17 2.56 2.19
CA ILE A 166 2.56 2.14 2.43
C ILE A 166 2.73 1.36 3.74
N ALA A 167 1.99 1.71 4.79
CA ALA A 167 2.23 1.15 6.13
C ALA A 167 1.01 1.24 7.08
N GLY A 168 -0.18 1.54 6.57
CA GLY A 168 -1.40 1.58 7.38
C GLY A 168 -1.99 0.18 7.59
N PRO A 169 -2.81 -0.03 8.65
CA PRO A 169 -3.66 -1.21 8.71
C PRO A 169 -4.55 -1.28 7.47
N ILE A 170 -4.85 -2.50 7.00
CA ILE A 170 -5.72 -2.71 5.84
C ILE A 170 -7.11 -2.14 6.16
N VAL A 171 -7.45 -0.98 5.58
CA VAL A 171 -8.75 -0.35 5.78
C VAL A 171 -9.80 -1.08 4.95
N ARG A 172 -10.96 -1.31 5.57
CA ARG A 172 -12.10 -1.94 4.90
C ARG A 172 -12.79 -0.97 3.95
N ALA A 173 -13.22 -1.49 2.81
CA ALA A 173 -13.88 -0.72 1.76
C ALA A 173 -15.16 -0.02 2.23
N ASP A 174 -15.95 -0.65 3.09
CA ASP A 174 -17.18 -0.08 3.64
C ASP A 174 -16.91 1.20 4.46
N THR A 175 -15.86 1.16 5.29
CA THR A 175 -15.43 2.22 6.20
C THR A 175 -14.88 3.40 5.40
N PHE A 176 -14.03 3.12 4.42
CA PHE A 176 -13.50 4.15 3.52
C PHE A 176 -14.63 4.79 2.69
N GLY A 177 -15.49 3.97 2.09
CA GLY A 177 -16.61 4.44 1.29
C GLY A 177 -17.62 5.26 2.10
N TYR A 178 -17.83 4.94 3.38
CA TYR A 178 -18.63 5.74 4.29
C TYR A 178 -18.04 7.15 4.49
N GLN A 179 -16.73 7.24 4.73
CA GLN A 179 -16.04 8.53 4.88
C GLN A 179 -16.05 9.35 3.59
N LEU A 180 -15.94 8.69 2.42
CA LEU A 180 -15.98 9.35 1.13
C LEU A 180 -17.38 9.93 0.81
N ARG A 181 -18.44 9.26 1.22
CA ARG A 181 -19.84 9.72 1.07
C ARG A 181 -20.24 10.78 2.08
N ARG A 182 -19.58 10.82 3.25
CA ARG A 182 -19.84 11.77 4.33
C ARG A 182 -18.54 12.46 4.75
N PRO A 183 -18.01 13.36 3.91
CA PRO A 183 -16.80 14.09 4.25
C PRO A 183 -17.06 14.92 5.50
N ARG A 184 -16.14 14.85 6.46
CA ARG A 184 -16.15 15.74 7.63
C ARG A 184 -15.46 17.03 7.23
N GLY A 185 -15.97 18.18 7.69
CA GLY A 185 -15.32 19.47 7.49
C GLY A 185 -14.02 19.62 8.30
N LEU A 186 -13.23 20.65 7.99
CA LEU A 186 -12.02 20.97 8.73
C LEU A 186 -12.39 21.57 10.09
N HIS A 187 -12.16 20.80 11.15
CA HIS A 187 -12.36 21.26 12.52
C HIS A 187 -11.00 21.44 13.18
N TRP A 188 -10.86 22.49 14.00
CA TRP A 188 -9.60 22.78 14.69
C TRP A 188 -9.11 21.62 15.56
N ALA A 189 -10.03 20.93 16.23
CA ALA A 189 -9.70 19.74 17.03
C ALA A 189 -9.08 18.60 16.19
N ASN A 190 -9.59 18.37 14.97
CA ASN A 190 -9.05 17.36 14.05
C ASN A 190 -7.68 17.78 13.52
N PHE A 191 -7.49 19.07 13.21
CA PHE A 191 -6.20 19.60 12.78
C PHE A 191 -5.14 19.45 13.87
N TYR A 192 -5.44 19.88 15.11
CA TYR A 192 -4.55 19.73 16.26
C TYR A 192 -4.18 18.27 16.52
N THR A 193 -5.17 17.37 16.49
CA THR A 193 -4.95 15.94 16.71
C THR A 193 -4.13 15.32 15.56
N GLY A 194 -4.38 15.71 14.31
CA GLY A 194 -3.63 15.25 13.14
C GLY A 194 -2.17 15.71 13.18
N SER A 195 -1.94 17.01 13.40
CA SER A 195 -0.59 17.58 13.45
C SER A 195 0.22 17.03 14.62
N SER A 196 -0.37 16.87 15.81
CA SER A 196 0.32 16.27 16.96
C SER A 196 0.73 14.82 16.69
N ARG A 197 -0.15 14.00 16.09
CA ARG A 197 0.18 12.63 15.67
C ARG A 197 1.28 12.60 14.62
N PHE A 198 1.25 13.51 13.64
CA PHE A 198 2.27 13.61 12.62
C PHE A 198 3.64 13.95 13.21
N ILE A 199 3.72 15.02 14.01
CA ILE A 199 4.97 15.46 14.65
C ILE A 199 5.53 14.36 15.55
N PHE A 200 4.70 13.75 16.39
CA PHE A 200 5.13 12.67 17.27
C PHE A 200 5.57 11.42 16.49
N GLY A 201 4.91 11.11 15.38
CA GLY A 201 5.31 10.04 14.47
C GLY A 201 6.68 10.30 13.83
N VAL A 202 6.93 11.53 13.37
CA VAL A 202 8.23 11.95 12.82
C VAL A 202 9.31 11.86 13.90
N PHE A 203 9.05 12.32 15.12
CA PHE A 203 9.99 12.19 16.24
C PHE A 203 10.35 10.72 16.51
N LYS A 204 9.34 9.85 16.64
CA LYS A 204 9.56 8.40 16.82
C LYS A 204 10.38 7.79 15.69
N LYS A 205 10.12 8.16 14.43
CA LYS A 205 10.84 7.60 13.28
C LYS A 205 12.28 8.10 13.22
N VAL A 206 12.49 9.41 13.28
CA VAL A 206 13.79 10.03 13.02
C VAL A 206 14.72 9.95 14.24
N VAL A 207 14.19 10.13 15.45
CA VAL A 207 15.02 10.22 16.67
C VAL A 207 15.18 8.86 17.35
N LEU A 208 14.14 8.02 17.38
CA LEU A 208 14.21 6.73 18.06
C LEU A 208 14.53 5.60 17.09
N ALA A 209 13.66 5.37 16.09
CA ALA A 209 13.76 4.21 15.23
C ALA A 209 15.00 4.21 14.33
N ASN A 210 15.42 5.36 13.80
CA ASN A 210 16.64 5.42 12.99
C ASN A 210 17.91 5.17 13.82
N GLN A 211 17.94 5.60 15.09
CA GLN A 211 19.07 5.34 15.98
C GLN A 211 19.11 3.86 16.41
N ALA A 212 17.95 3.28 16.70
CA ALA A 212 17.81 1.86 16.99
C ALA A 212 18.23 0.99 15.79
N ALA A 213 17.79 1.37 14.57
CA ALA A 213 18.17 0.70 13.34
C ALA A 213 19.69 0.78 13.10
N ALA A 214 20.31 1.95 13.27
CA ALA A 214 21.76 2.08 13.10
C ALA A 214 22.54 1.14 14.05
N PHE A 215 22.09 1.00 15.30
CA PHE A 215 22.67 0.05 16.25
C PHE A 215 22.45 -1.40 15.80
N SER A 216 21.21 -1.76 15.45
CA SER A 216 20.89 -3.11 14.96
C SER A 216 21.70 -3.48 13.73
N ASP A 217 21.82 -2.57 12.75
CA ASP A 217 22.57 -2.77 11.52
C ASP A 217 24.05 -3.03 11.80
N THR A 218 24.64 -2.30 12.76
CA THR A 218 26.04 -2.53 13.16
C THR A 218 26.27 -3.89 13.82
N VAL A 219 25.30 -4.36 14.62
CA VAL A 219 25.38 -5.67 15.29
C VAL A 219 25.14 -6.81 14.29
N PHE A 220 24.22 -6.65 13.34
CA PHE A 220 23.95 -7.66 12.31
C PHE A 220 25.03 -7.76 11.24
N ALA A 221 25.79 -6.69 11.00
CA ALA A 221 26.92 -6.71 10.07
C ALA A 221 28.10 -7.56 10.57
N ASP A 222 28.33 -7.63 11.89
CA ASP A 222 29.41 -8.43 12.49
C ASP A 222 29.00 -9.01 13.86
N PRO A 223 28.12 -10.03 13.91
CA PRO A 223 27.59 -10.54 15.17
C PRO A 223 28.64 -11.19 16.08
N GLU A 224 29.73 -11.71 15.50
CA GLU A 224 30.81 -12.38 16.23
C GLU A 224 31.67 -11.39 17.04
N GLY A 225 31.72 -10.12 16.61
CA GLY A 225 32.43 -9.03 17.28
C GLY A 225 31.73 -8.49 18.54
N TYR A 226 30.49 -8.91 18.84
CA TYR A 226 29.70 -8.40 19.96
C TYR A 226 29.37 -9.49 20.99
N SER A 227 29.19 -9.08 22.24
CA SER A 227 28.71 -9.99 23.30
C SER A 227 27.28 -10.46 23.03
N GLY A 228 26.92 -11.66 23.52
CA GLY A 228 25.56 -12.19 23.35
C GLY A 228 24.45 -11.26 23.85
N LEU A 229 24.70 -10.47 24.90
CA LEU A 229 23.76 -9.45 25.37
C LEU A 229 23.58 -8.31 24.35
N MET A 230 24.66 -7.87 23.71
CA MET A 230 24.58 -6.84 22.66
C MET A 230 23.86 -7.34 21.42
N CYS A 231 24.06 -8.61 21.04
CA CYS A 231 23.29 -9.26 19.98
C CYS A 231 21.79 -9.28 20.29
N LEU A 232 21.42 -9.61 21.53
CA LEU A 232 20.03 -9.61 21.98
C LEU A 232 19.42 -8.19 21.97
N VAL A 233 20.17 -7.18 22.41
CA VAL A 233 19.73 -5.77 22.34
C VAL A 233 19.60 -5.33 20.87
N GLY A 234 20.49 -5.78 19.98
CA GLY A 234 20.40 -5.51 18.54
C GLY A 234 19.11 -6.06 17.94
N VAL A 235 18.77 -7.30 18.27
CA VAL A 235 17.51 -7.94 17.86
C VAL A 235 16.28 -7.19 18.39
N TYR A 236 16.31 -6.68 19.63
CA TYR A 236 15.20 -5.87 20.15
C TYR A 236 15.10 -4.46 19.55
N ALA A 237 16.22 -3.93 19.05
CA ALA A 237 16.27 -2.62 18.40
C ALA A 237 15.77 -2.65 16.95
N PHE A 238 15.79 -3.81 16.30
CA PHE A 238 15.26 -4.08 14.96
C PHE A 238 13.72 -4.08 14.93
#